data_AF-A0AAD4DWI4-F1
#
_entry.id   AF-A0AAD4DWI4-F1
#
_cell.length_a   1.000
_cell.length_b   1.000
_cell.length_c   1.000
_cell.angle_alpha   90.00
_cell.angle_beta   90.00
_cell.angle_gamma   90.00
#
_symmetry.space_group_name_H-M   'P 1'
#
loop_
_entity.id
_entity.type
_entity.pdbx_description
1 polymer ?
#
loop_
_entity_poly.entity_id
_entity_poly.type
_entity_poly.pdbx_seq_one_letter_code
_entity_poly.pdbx_strand_id
1 'polypeptide(L)'
;MDNVRGVKRKSHIRYALESQYWSHIELFSNKRFLPEDVLVTLKEIVMFTRADNITSKKFLASFTSDQVSSMLDLMDPLMSSIDKEHEHSVWIVGLLLITRLGSNKFVNFCGQPGARLDVDQSLYVDYIPPPKSILFRVINVILFGAPGAQSKALHKIWVDCTIVQRRWESFINRLNSEWKGYSVFSTVMLTVDISFLLVPPVQNQVSAIIVLYMSTLCALGSLVVSLVLAGQVNDSHRDSAESVALFMIEMSQSMLGLESLALMLSLPYALLIWGMIFFAATLSIVIYCTSDVVIISIVSPIWFAIFIVSTWPLLAANGIISHLSSWVAKQVWHFRS
;
A
#
# COMPACT_ATOMS: atom_id res chain seq x y z
N MET A 1 -13.83 16.87 10.92
CA MET A 1 -15.01 16.33 10.19
C MET A 1 -15.14 16.95 8.79
N ASP A 2 -14.14 17.70 8.35
CA ASP A 2 -14.28 18.76 7.34
C ASP A 2 -14.22 18.25 5.89
N ASN A 3 -13.97 16.96 5.71
CA ASN A 3 -13.86 16.31 4.40
C ASN A 3 -15.13 15.57 3.95
N VAL A 4 -16.23 15.61 4.72
CA VAL A 4 -17.50 14.94 4.37
C VAL A 4 -18.39 15.86 3.52
N ARG A 5 -18.69 15.47 2.27
CA ARG A 5 -19.51 16.24 1.31
C ARG A 5 -20.86 15.57 1.07
N GLY A 6 -21.86 16.33 0.65
CA GLY A 6 -23.15 15.74 0.19
C GLY A 6 -24.17 15.43 1.28
N VAL A 7 -23.98 15.94 2.50
CA VAL A 7 -24.97 15.82 3.58
C VAL A 7 -26.22 16.66 3.25
N LYS A 8 -27.36 16.00 2.99
CA LYS A 8 -28.63 16.67 2.64
C LYS A 8 -29.77 16.43 3.64
N ARG A 9 -29.77 15.29 4.34
CA ARG A 9 -30.87 14.91 5.24
C ARG A 9 -30.57 15.28 6.70
N LYS A 10 -31.56 15.88 7.38
CA LYS A 10 -31.48 16.22 8.81
C LYS A 10 -31.22 15.00 9.70
N SER A 11 -31.74 13.83 9.33
CA SER A 11 -31.49 12.58 10.06
C SER A 11 -30.01 12.19 10.07
N HIS A 12 -29.24 12.57 9.05
CA HIS A 12 -27.80 12.33 9.00
C HIS A 12 -27.02 13.35 9.83
N ILE A 13 -27.46 14.62 9.82
CA ILE A 13 -26.88 15.70 10.65
C ILE A 13 -26.99 15.36 12.15
N ARG A 14 -28.00 14.58 12.55
CA ARG A 14 -28.13 14.08 13.92
C ARG A 14 -26.86 13.40 14.42
N TYR A 15 -26.19 12.58 13.60
CA TYR A 15 -24.95 11.91 14.01
C TYR A 15 -23.79 12.88 14.23
N ALA A 16 -23.72 13.96 13.45
CA ALA A 16 -22.73 15.02 13.68
C ALA A 16 -23.02 15.77 15.00
N LEU A 17 -24.29 16.09 15.28
CA LEU A 17 -24.68 16.72 16.54
C LEU A 17 -24.44 15.80 17.74
N GLU A 18 -24.76 14.51 17.64
CA GLU A 18 -24.43 13.50 18.65
C GLU A 18 -22.91 13.44 18.88
N SER A 19 -22.10 13.49 17.83
CA SER A 19 -20.63 13.55 17.95
C SER A 19 -20.15 14.78 18.72
N GLN A 20 -20.73 15.96 18.44
CA GLN A 20 -20.39 17.20 19.12
C GLN A 20 -20.85 17.20 20.58
N TYR A 21 -22.04 16.64 20.84
CA TYR A 21 -22.55 16.45 22.19
C TYR A 21 -21.58 15.60 23.02
N TRP A 22 -21.20 14.42 22.53
CA TRP A 22 -20.28 13.57 23.27
C TRP A 22 -18.89 14.19 23.39
N SER A 23 -18.43 14.95 22.39
CA SER A 23 -17.16 15.71 22.46
C SER A 23 -17.17 16.74 23.57
N HIS A 24 -18.30 17.41 23.78
CA HIS A 24 -18.49 18.27 24.94
C HIS A 24 -18.48 17.48 26.26
N ILE A 25 -19.09 16.29 26.32
CA ILE A 25 -19.05 15.43 27.51
C ILE A 25 -17.62 14.97 27.85
N GLU A 26 -16.84 14.61 26.84
CA GLU A 26 -15.43 14.26 26.99
C GLU A 26 -14.62 15.45 27.54
N LEU A 27 -14.77 16.63 26.95
CA LEU A 27 -14.02 17.82 27.41
C LEU A 27 -14.47 18.33 28.78
N PHE A 28 -15.73 18.08 29.16
CA PHE A 28 -16.35 18.61 30.38
C PHE A 28 -17.12 17.52 31.15
N SER A 29 -16.38 16.53 31.66
CA SER A 29 -16.91 15.35 32.37
C SER A 29 -17.28 15.59 33.84
N ASN A 30 -16.91 16.73 34.41
CA ASN A 30 -17.03 17.01 35.84
C ASN A 30 -18.50 17.08 36.30
N LYS A 31 -18.76 16.59 37.52
CA LYS A 31 -20.09 16.63 38.19
C LYS A 31 -21.24 16.06 37.35
N ARG A 32 -20.97 14.98 36.61
CA ARG A 32 -21.97 14.26 35.82
C ARG A 32 -22.13 12.85 36.36
N PHE A 33 -23.37 12.38 36.37
CA PHE A 33 -23.70 10.99 36.61
C PHE A 33 -23.68 10.23 35.28
N LEU A 34 -23.26 8.97 35.35
CA LEU A 34 -23.24 8.09 34.21
C LEU A 34 -24.54 7.26 34.20
N PRO A 35 -25.47 7.51 33.26
CA PRO A 35 -26.73 6.81 33.25
C PRO A 35 -26.55 5.39 32.69
N GLU A 36 -27.33 4.46 33.24
CA GLU A 36 -27.23 3.02 32.92
C GLU A 36 -27.51 2.73 31.43
N ASP A 37 -28.51 3.41 30.85
CA ASP A 37 -28.93 3.23 29.46
C ASP A 37 -27.80 3.45 28.44
N VAL A 38 -26.98 4.49 28.68
CA VAL A 38 -25.83 4.83 27.85
C VAL A 38 -24.75 3.75 27.93
N LEU A 39 -24.48 3.23 29.13
CA LEU A 39 -23.49 2.16 29.33
C LEU A 39 -23.92 0.84 28.70
N VAL A 40 -25.19 0.45 28.86
CA VAL A 40 -25.73 -0.75 28.21
C VAL A 40 -25.62 -0.62 26.69
N THR A 41 -26.03 0.53 26.15
CA THR A 41 -25.93 0.82 24.72
C THR A 41 -24.47 0.74 24.24
N LEU A 42 -23.53 1.32 24.99
CA LEU A 42 -22.11 1.24 24.65
C LEU A 42 -21.61 -0.21 24.63
N LYS A 43 -21.94 -1.00 25.65
CA LYS A 43 -21.56 -2.42 25.74
C LYS A 43 -22.07 -3.20 24.54
N GLU A 44 -23.33 -3.02 24.15
CA GLU A 44 -23.91 -3.63 22.95
C GLU A 44 -23.17 -3.24 21.67
N ILE A 45 -22.83 -1.96 21.50
CA ILE A 45 -22.08 -1.47 20.33
C ILE A 45 -20.68 -2.09 20.25
N VAL A 46 -19.99 -2.23 21.38
CA VAL A 46 -18.66 -2.85 21.42
C VAL A 46 -18.77 -4.36 21.15
N MET A 47 -19.80 -5.03 21.66
CA MET A 47 -20.08 -6.44 21.34
C MET A 47 -20.39 -6.64 19.85
N PHE A 48 -21.24 -5.79 19.26
CA PHE A 48 -21.52 -5.78 17.83
C PHE A 48 -20.23 -5.59 17.01
N THR A 49 -19.39 -4.63 17.41
CA THR A 49 -18.09 -4.38 16.78
C THR A 49 -17.19 -5.62 16.84
N ARG A 50 -17.19 -6.35 17.97
CA ARG A 50 -16.41 -7.58 18.11
C ARG A 50 -16.94 -8.69 17.19
N ALA A 51 -18.25 -8.87 17.14
CA ALA A 51 -18.88 -9.84 16.26
C ALA A 51 -18.59 -9.55 14.79
N ASP A 52 -18.66 -8.28 14.38
CA ASP A 52 -18.38 -7.86 13.00
C ASP A 52 -16.88 -8.00 12.66
N ASN A 53 -15.96 -7.70 13.61
CA ASN A 53 -14.53 -7.98 13.44
C ASN A 53 -14.22 -9.48 13.23
N ILE A 54 -14.99 -10.39 13.85
CA ILE A 54 -14.80 -11.85 13.71
C ILE A 54 -15.40 -12.34 12.38
N THR A 55 -16.57 -11.83 12.01
CA THR A 55 -17.37 -12.35 10.90
C THR A 55 -17.03 -11.69 9.55
N SER A 56 -16.64 -10.41 9.55
CA SER A 56 -16.40 -9.62 8.34
C SER A 56 -14.94 -9.31 8.11
N LYS A 57 -14.45 -9.64 6.90
CA LYS A 57 -13.11 -9.25 6.43
C LYS A 57 -13.02 -7.75 6.06
N LYS A 58 -14.15 -7.05 6.00
CA LYS A 58 -14.31 -5.71 5.43
C LYS A 58 -14.93 -4.73 6.44
N PHE A 59 -14.46 -4.84 7.68
CA PHE A 59 -15.05 -4.12 8.81
C PHE A 59 -14.76 -2.61 8.77
N LEU A 60 -15.79 -1.80 8.98
CA LEU A 60 -15.75 -0.33 8.90
C LEU A 60 -15.09 0.37 10.09
N ALA A 61 -14.82 -0.33 11.19
CA ALA A 61 -14.28 0.35 12.36
C ALA A 61 -12.75 0.31 12.45
N SER A 62 -12.21 1.42 12.94
CA SER A 62 -10.79 1.74 12.96
C SER A 62 -9.93 0.97 13.97
N PHE A 63 -10.55 0.13 14.81
CA PHE A 63 -9.87 -0.49 15.95
C PHE A 63 -9.49 -1.94 15.70
N THR A 64 -8.34 -2.34 16.25
CA THR A 64 -7.83 -3.73 16.20
C THR A 64 -8.68 -4.67 17.07
N SER A 65 -8.70 -5.96 16.75
CA SER A 65 -9.41 -6.98 17.55
C SER A 65 -9.00 -6.92 19.03
N ASP A 66 -7.69 -6.75 19.29
CA ASP A 66 -7.13 -6.65 20.64
C ASP A 66 -7.63 -5.40 21.38
N GLN A 67 -7.71 -4.27 20.67
CA GLN A 67 -8.25 -3.02 21.23
C GLN A 67 -9.74 -3.17 21.56
N VAL A 68 -10.51 -3.89 20.73
CA VAL A 68 -11.94 -4.15 21.00
C VAL A 68 -12.11 -5.11 22.18
N SER A 69 -11.22 -6.08 22.38
CA SER A 69 -11.24 -6.89 23.61
C SER A 69 -10.93 -6.06 24.84
N SER A 70 -9.88 -5.24 24.83
CA SER A 70 -9.55 -4.37 25.96
C SER A 70 -10.68 -3.38 26.26
N MET A 71 -11.39 -2.88 25.24
CA MET A 71 -12.59 -2.06 25.43
C MET A 71 -13.70 -2.80 26.16
N LEU A 72 -13.94 -4.09 25.85
CA LEU A 72 -14.93 -4.90 26.56
C LEU A 72 -14.54 -5.15 28.00
N ASP A 73 -13.25 -5.43 28.25
CA ASP A 73 -12.74 -5.65 29.61
C ASP A 73 -12.91 -4.40 30.49
N LEU A 74 -12.85 -3.21 29.89
CA LEU A 74 -13.14 -1.94 30.57
C LEU A 74 -14.63 -1.71 30.85
N MET A 75 -15.55 -2.41 30.17
CA MET A 75 -16.99 -2.21 30.38
C MET A 75 -17.46 -2.70 31.76
N ASP A 76 -16.89 -3.78 32.28
CA ASP A 76 -17.34 -4.36 33.55
C ASP A 76 -17.00 -3.46 34.76
N PRO A 77 -15.79 -2.88 34.87
CA PRO A 77 -15.51 -1.82 35.85
C PRO A 77 -16.38 -0.58 35.68
N LEU A 78 -16.66 -0.17 34.44
CA LEU A 78 -17.53 0.99 34.18
C LEU A 78 -18.99 0.73 34.55
N MET A 79 -19.47 -0.51 34.45
CA MET A 79 -20.81 -0.87 34.90
C MET A 79 -20.93 -0.76 36.43
N SER A 80 -19.83 -0.90 37.18
CA SER A 80 -19.82 -0.66 38.62
C SER A 80 -19.84 0.82 39.02
N SER A 81 -19.64 1.74 38.07
CA SER A 81 -19.67 3.19 38.27
C SER A 81 -21.01 3.86 37.89
N ILE A 82 -22.05 3.07 37.59
CA ILE A 82 -23.42 3.55 37.36
C ILE A 82 -23.89 4.40 38.56
N ASP A 83 -24.55 5.53 38.25
CA ASP A 83 -25.10 6.49 39.22
C ASP A 83 -24.11 7.08 40.22
N LYS A 84 -22.80 6.92 39.98
CA LYS A 84 -21.73 7.54 40.79
C LYS A 84 -21.12 8.72 40.04
N GLU A 85 -20.70 9.74 40.78
CA GLU A 85 -19.92 10.86 40.26
C GLU A 85 -18.46 10.44 40.03
N HIS A 86 -18.23 9.60 39.03
CA HIS A 86 -16.89 9.22 38.61
C HIS A 86 -16.52 9.93 37.31
N GLU A 87 -15.88 11.09 37.44
CA GLU A 87 -15.52 11.99 36.33
C GLU A 87 -14.74 11.25 35.23
N HIS A 88 -13.77 10.41 35.61
CA HIS A 88 -13.00 9.62 34.65
C HIS A 88 -13.83 8.53 33.94
N SER A 89 -14.84 7.95 34.58
CA SER A 89 -15.73 6.99 33.93
C SER A 89 -16.58 7.66 32.85
N VAL A 90 -17.10 8.87 33.15
CA VAL A 90 -17.84 9.69 32.19
C VAL A 90 -16.96 10.10 31.01
N TRP A 91 -15.70 10.46 31.27
CA TRP A 91 -14.72 10.76 30.22
C TRP A 91 -14.50 9.55 29.28
N ILE A 92 -14.25 8.36 29.83
CA ILE A 92 -14.02 7.14 29.04
C ILE A 92 -15.24 6.83 28.15
N VAL A 93 -16.44 6.92 28.71
CA VAL A 93 -17.68 6.65 27.96
C VAL A 93 -17.92 7.70 26.88
N GLY A 94 -17.70 8.99 27.18
CA GLY A 94 -17.77 10.06 26.20
C GLY A 94 -16.82 9.82 25.03
N LEU A 95 -15.55 9.54 25.30
CA LEU A 95 -14.52 9.26 24.29
C LEU A 95 -14.92 8.08 23.37
N LEU A 96 -15.38 6.97 23.96
CA LEU A 96 -15.77 5.79 23.20
C LEU A 96 -17.00 6.05 22.31
N LEU A 97 -17.99 6.80 22.82
CA LEU A 97 -19.21 7.12 22.08
C LEU A 97 -18.97 8.11 20.94
N ILE A 98 -18.12 9.13 21.12
CA ILE A 98 -17.72 10.04 20.02
C ILE A 98 -17.11 9.22 18.89
N THR A 99 -16.13 8.40 19.24
CA THR A 99 -15.30 7.68 18.27
C THR A 99 -16.10 6.58 17.55
N ARG A 100 -17.10 5.98 18.22
CA ARG A 100 -17.89 4.88 17.66
C ARG A 100 -19.22 5.30 17.04
N LEU A 101 -19.99 6.12 17.74
CA LEU A 101 -21.35 6.47 17.35
C LEU A 101 -21.41 7.73 16.52
N GLY A 102 -20.71 8.78 16.93
CA GLY A 102 -20.80 10.09 16.29
C GLY A 102 -20.05 10.14 14.97
N SER A 103 -18.74 10.01 15.03
CA SER A 103 -17.86 10.24 13.88
C SER A 103 -18.00 9.16 12.81
N ASN A 104 -17.95 7.88 13.17
CA ASN A 104 -18.00 6.77 12.20
C ASN A 104 -19.36 6.63 11.51
N LYS A 105 -20.49 6.82 12.21
CA LYS A 105 -21.81 6.77 11.57
C LYS A 105 -22.04 7.94 10.63
N PHE A 106 -21.52 9.12 11.00
CA PHE A 106 -21.57 10.31 10.16
C PHE A 106 -20.71 10.14 8.90
N VAL A 107 -19.42 9.80 9.04
CA VAL A 107 -18.51 9.65 7.90
C VAL A 107 -18.97 8.56 6.91
N ASN A 108 -19.54 7.46 7.41
CA ASN A 108 -19.98 6.34 6.56
C ASN A 108 -21.42 6.47 6.03
N PHE A 109 -22.08 7.64 6.17
CA PHE A 109 -23.46 7.84 5.70
C PHE A 109 -24.48 6.83 6.24
N CYS A 110 -24.32 6.40 7.50
CA CYS A 110 -25.17 5.38 8.11
C CYS A 110 -26.67 5.75 8.01
N GLY A 111 -27.49 4.80 7.54
CA GLY A 111 -28.94 4.97 7.40
C GLY A 111 -29.39 5.86 6.23
N GLN A 112 -28.48 6.27 5.34
CA GLN A 112 -28.81 7.02 4.13
C GLN A 112 -28.76 6.14 2.87
N PRO A 113 -29.50 6.49 1.80
CA PRO A 113 -29.29 5.88 0.49
C PRO A 113 -27.88 6.23 0.00
N GLY A 114 -27.05 5.22 -0.24
CA GLY A 114 -25.62 5.39 -0.56
C GLY A 114 -24.68 5.32 0.64
N ALA A 115 -25.12 4.76 1.78
CA ALA A 115 -24.24 4.46 2.91
C ALA A 115 -23.04 3.61 2.48
N ARG A 116 -21.87 3.86 3.09
CA ARG A 116 -20.69 3.02 2.88
C ARG A 116 -20.95 1.67 3.53
N LEU A 117 -21.01 0.61 2.73
CA LEU A 117 -21.21 -0.76 3.21
C LEU A 117 -19.89 -1.51 3.40
N ASP A 118 -18.86 -1.07 2.68
CA ASP A 118 -17.52 -1.65 2.69
C ASP A 118 -16.50 -0.54 2.82
N VAL A 119 -15.43 -0.76 3.57
CA VAL A 119 -14.32 0.20 3.68
C VAL A 119 -13.71 0.49 2.31
N ASP A 120 -13.70 -0.49 1.40
CA ASP A 120 -13.13 -0.34 0.05
C ASP A 120 -14.03 0.52 -0.86
N GLN A 121 -15.26 0.84 -0.42
CA GLN A 121 -16.23 1.58 -1.20
C GLN A 121 -16.05 3.08 -1.01
N SER A 122 -15.74 3.78 -2.12
CA SER A 122 -15.81 5.23 -2.17
C SER A 122 -17.26 5.69 -2.12
N LEU A 123 -17.54 6.68 -1.27
CA LEU A 123 -18.84 7.32 -1.11
C LEU A 123 -19.12 8.38 -2.19
N TYR A 124 -18.06 8.96 -2.72
CA TYR A 124 -18.14 9.95 -3.79
C TYR A 124 -18.03 9.21 -5.12
N VAL A 125 -18.91 9.54 -6.06
CA VAL A 125 -19.05 8.95 -7.41
C VAL A 125 -17.73 8.40 -7.94
N ASP A 126 -17.78 7.17 -8.49
CA ASP A 126 -16.71 6.42 -9.15
C ASP A 126 -15.49 7.30 -9.40
N TYR A 127 -14.47 7.16 -8.56
CA TYR A 127 -13.16 7.74 -8.85
C TYR A 127 -12.72 7.16 -10.19
N ILE A 128 -13.07 7.85 -11.29
CA ILE A 128 -12.45 7.66 -12.58
C ILE A 128 -11.05 8.19 -12.32
N PRO A 129 -10.04 7.31 -12.19
CA PRO A 129 -8.69 7.80 -11.99
C PRO A 129 -8.42 8.78 -13.12
N PRO A 130 -7.91 9.99 -12.80
CA PRO A 130 -7.57 10.94 -13.85
C PRO A 130 -6.72 10.21 -14.89
N PRO A 131 -6.90 10.51 -16.19
CA PRO A 131 -6.16 9.80 -17.23
C PRO A 131 -4.68 9.87 -16.89
N LYS A 132 -4.08 8.70 -16.62
CA LYS A 132 -2.68 8.59 -16.22
C LYS A 132 -1.82 9.43 -17.14
N SER A 133 -0.98 10.28 -16.56
CA SER A 133 -0.06 11.11 -17.34
C SER A 133 0.71 10.22 -18.33
N ILE A 134 0.92 10.71 -19.56
CA ILE A 134 1.70 9.98 -20.57
C ILE A 134 3.08 9.64 -20.00
N LEU A 135 3.65 10.55 -19.20
CA LEU A 135 4.89 10.34 -18.46
C LEU A 135 4.80 9.14 -17.50
N PHE A 136 3.73 9.04 -16.70
CA PHE A 136 3.51 7.89 -15.81
C PHE A 136 3.38 6.58 -16.59
N ARG A 137 2.74 6.58 -17.76
CA ARG A 137 2.65 5.39 -18.62
C ARG A 137 4.01 4.94 -19.13
N VAL A 138 4.85 5.87 -19.59
CA VAL A 138 6.21 5.58 -20.05
C VAL A 138 7.06 5.05 -18.90
N ILE A 139 7.05 5.73 -17.75
CA ILE A 139 7.81 5.30 -16.57
C ILE A 139 7.31 3.93 -16.08
N ASN A 140 6.01 3.67 -16.10
CA ASN A 140 5.48 2.36 -15.74
C ASN A 140 5.98 1.24 -16.66
N VAL A 141 6.25 1.51 -17.94
CA VAL A 141 6.89 0.53 -18.83
C VAL A 141 8.37 0.36 -18.49
N ILE A 142 9.11 1.45 -18.25
CA ILE A 142 10.54 1.42 -17.91
C ILE A 142 10.79 0.72 -16.56
N LEU A 143 9.85 0.83 -15.62
CA LEU A 143 9.91 0.23 -14.28
C LEU A 143 9.11 -1.10 -14.21
N PHE A 144 8.90 -1.78 -15.33
CA PHE A 144 8.32 -3.14 -15.40
C PHE A 144 6.93 -3.30 -14.78
N GLY A 145 6.10 -2.25 -14.79
CA GLY A 145 4.74 -2.26 -14.24
C GLY A 145 4.67 -2.11 -12.72
N ALA A 146 5.80 -2.01 -12.03
CA ALA A 146 5.85 -1.87 -10.57
C ALA A 146 5.15 -0.58 -10.05
N PRO A 147 5.29 0.60 -10.68
CA PRO A 147 4.57 1.79 -10.26
C PRO A 147 3.05 1.62 -10.32
N GLY A 148 2.54 0.96 -11.36
CA GLY A 148 1.12 0.69 -11.52
C GLY A 148 0.58 -0.26 -10.44
N ALA A 149 1.36 -1.28 -10.07
CA ALA A 149 1.01 -2.21 -9.00
C ALA A 149 0.98 -1.51 -7.63
N GLN A 150 2.01 -0.70 -7.32
CA GLN A 150 2.07 0.06 -6.06
C GLN A 150 0.99 1.14 -5.99
N SER A 151 0.72 1.83 -7.09
CA SER A 151 -0.38 2.82 -7.19
C SER A 151 -1.74 2.17 -6.93
N LYS A 152 -1.99 0.98 -7.49
CA LYS A 152 -3.23 0.23 -7.26
C LYS A 152 -3.35 -0.22 -5.79
N ALA A 153 -2.24 -0.67 -5.20
CA ALA A 153 -2.21 -1.04 -3.78
C ALA A 153 -2.49 0.18 -2.88
N LEU A 154 -1.92 1.34 -3.22
CA LEU A 154 -2.10 2.59 -2.49
C LEU A 154 -3.55 3.09 -2.59
N HIS A 155 -4.15 3.10 -3.78
CA HIS A 155 -5.56 3.47 -3.96
C HIS A 155 -6.53 2.56 -3.21
N LYS A 156 -6.18 1.28 -3.01
CA LYS A 156 -7.01 0.35 -2.23
C LYS A 156 -7.02 0.69 -0.73
N ILE A 157 -5.94 1.31 -0.24
CA ILE A 157 -5.77 1.66 1.17
C ILE A 157 -6.25 3.10 1.43
N TRP A 158 -6.13 3.96 0.42
CA TRP A 158 -6.50 5.36 0.43
C TRP A 158 -7.89 5.57 -0.20
N VAL A 159 -8.95 5.41 0.60
CA VAL A 159 -10.34 5.61 0.16
C VAL A 159 -10.91 6.87 0.81
N ASP A 160 -11.38 7.82 -0.01
CA ASP A 160 -12.01 9.09 0.41
C ASP A 160 -11.21 9.89 1.45
N CYS A 161 -9.89 9.97 1.29
CA CYS A 161 -8.97 10.64 2.21
C CYS A 161 -8.99 10.07 3.64
N THR A 162 -9.42 8.82 3.80
CA THR A 162 -9.42 8.09 5.06
C THR A 162 -8.56 6.84 4.94
N ILE A 163 -7.63 6.67 5.88
CA ILE A 163 -6.82 5.45 6.01
C ILE A 163 -7.33 4.66 7.20
N VAL A 164 -7.56 3.36 7.00
CA VAL A 164 -7.68 2.43 8.12
C VAL A 164 -6.28 2.06 8.59
N GLN A 165 -5.92 2.46 9.81
CA GLN A 165 -4.59 2.28 10.41
C GLN A 165 -4.05 0.85 10.25
N ARG A 166 -4.84 -0.17 10.62
CA ARG A 166 -4.45 -1.58 10.51
C ARG A 166 -4.01 -1.98 9.09
N ARG A 167 -4.67 -1.40 8.09
CA ARG A 167 -4.43 -1.70 6.68
C ARG A 167 -3.15 -1.01 6.18
N TRP A 168 -2.89 0.19 6.68
CA TRP A 168 -1.63 0.90 6.49
C TRP A 168 -0.46 0.18 7.14
N GLU A 169 -0.59 -0.24 8.40
CA GLU A 169 0.43 -1.03 9.10
C GLU A 169 0.77 -2.31 8.34
N SER A 170 -0.24 -3.05 7.88
CA SER A 170 -0.03 -4.26 7.06
C SER A 170 0.68 -3.96 5.74
N PHE A 171 0.33 -2.86 5.07
CA PHE A 171 0.96 -2.43 3.83
C PHE A 171 2.43 -2.02 4.03
N ILE A 172 2.70 -1.23 5.06
CA ILE A 172 4.04 -0.81 5.45
C ILE A 172 4.90 -2.01 5.85
N ASN A 173 4.36 -2.94 6.63
CA ASN A 173 5.09 -4.16 7.01
C ASN A 173 5.45 -5.01 5.79
N ARG A 174 4.54 -5.12 4.81
CA ARG A 174 4.83 -5.78 3.53
C ARG A 174 5.95 -5.06 2.78
N LEU A 175 5.86 -3.73 2.62
CA LEU A 175 6.88 -2.94 1.93
C LEU A 175 8.25 -3.02 2.61
N ASN A 176 8.29 -2.94 3.93
CA ASN A 176 9.52 -3.09 4.71
C ASN A 176 10.15 -4.48 4.50
N SER A 177 9.34 -5.53 4.43
CA SER A 177 9.83 -6.88 4.11
C SER A 177 10.39 -6.95 2.69
N GLU A 178 9.69 -6.36 1.70
CA GLU A 178 10.15 -6.30 0.31
C GLU A 178 11.47 -5.52 0.18
N TRP A 179 11.59 -4.35 0.80
CA TRP A 179 12.79 -3.52 0.76
C TRP A 179 13.98 -4.18 1.44
N LYS A 180 13.78 -4.88 2.57
CA LYS A 180 14.83 -5.71 3.18
C LYS A 180 15.32 -6.78 2.22
N GLY A 181 14.40 -7.42 1.49
CA GLY A 181 14.73 -8.36 0.43
C GLY A 181 15.57 -7.72 -0.67
N TYR A 182 15.14 -6.57 -1.20
CA TYR A 182 15.87 -5.84 -2.24
C TYR A 182 17.27 -5.39 -1.77
N SER A 183 17.42 -4.94 -0.52
CA SER A 183 18.73 -4.61 0.05
C SER A 183 19.67 -5.82 0.05
N VAL A 184 19.19 -7.00 0.45
CA VAL A 184 20.00 -8.23 0.45
C VAL A 184 20.43 -8.59 -0.97
N PHE A 185 19.49 -8.62 -1.92
CA PHE A 185 19.82 -8.93 -3.32
C PHE A 185 20.77 -7.89 -3.94
N SER A 186 20.62 -6.62 -3.59
CA SER A 186 21.51 -5.55 -4.07
C SER A 186 22.95 -5.75 -3.56
N THR A 187 23.13 -6.14 -2.31
CA THR A 187 24.47 -6.44 -1.74
C THR A 187 25.11 -7.66 -2.41
N VAL A 188 24.31 -8.71 -2.66
CA VAL A 188 24.79 -9.88 -3.41
C VAL A 188 25.23 -9.46 -4.82
N MET A 189 24.42 -8.64 -5.49
CA MET A 189 24.74 -8.12 -6.82
C MET A 189 26.04 -7.30 -6.83
N LEU A 190 26.22 -6.38 -5.88
CA LEU A 190 27.46 -5.61 -5.74
C LEU A 190 28.67 -6.51 -5.53
N THR A 191 28.54 -7.55 -4.71
CA THR A 191 29.62 -8.52 -4.48
C THR A 191 29.97 -9.26 -5.76
N VAL A 192 28.96 -9.70 -6.51
CA VAL A 192 29.13 -10.38 -7.81
C VAL A 192 29.78 -9.46 -8.82
N ASP A 193 29.33 -8.21 -8.95
CA ASP A 193 29.86 -7.24 -9.90
C ASP A 193 31.33 -6.90 -9.61
N ILE A 194 31.68 -6.67 -8.34
CA ILE A 194 33.07 -6.41 -7.90
C ILE A 194 33.94 -7.64 -8.19
N SER A 195 33.44 -8.84 -7.91
CA SER A 195 34.17 -10.08 -8.19
C SER A 195 34.36 -10.30 -9.69
N PHE A 196 33.35 -9.98 -10.49
CA PHE A 196 33.38 -10.13 -11.94
C PHE A 196 34.33 -9.11 -12.60
N LEU A 197 34.49 -7.92 -12.02
CA LEU A 197 35.47 -6.93 -12.49
C LEU A 197 36.93 -7.43 -12.41
N LEU A 198 37.21 -8.39 -11.51
CA LEU A 198 38.54 -9.00 -11.37
C LEU A 198 38.82 -10.07 -12.43
N VAL A 199 37.82 -10.47 -13.22
CA VAL A 199 37.95 -11.52 -14.23
C VAL A 199 38.70 -10.97 -15.46
N PRO A 200 39.86 -11.54 -15.86
CA PRO A 200 40.70 -10.96 -16.92
C PRO A 200 40.00 -10.74 -18.28
N PRO A 201 39.12 -11.65 -18.76
CA PRO A 201 38.27 -11.41 -19.93
C PRO A 201 37.49 -10.08 -19.92
N VAL A 202 37.03 -9.64 -18.75
CA VAL A 202 36.26 -8.40 -18.58
C VAL A 202 37.18 -7.19 -18.73
N GLN A 203 38.37 -7.25 -18.13
CA GLN A 203 39.34 -6.15 -18.13
C GLN A 203 39.85 -5.81 -19.53
N ASN A 204 39.86 -6.79 -20.43
CA ASN A 204 40.28 -6.59 -21.82
C ASN A 204 39.20 -5.92 -22.69
N GLN A 205 37.97 -5.75 -22.19
CA GLN A 205 36.83 -5.25 -22.97
C GLN A 205 36.21 -4.01 -22.32
N VAL A 206 36.52 -2.84 -22.86
CA VAL A 206 35.99 -1.55 -22.37
C VAL A 206 34.46 -1.53 -22.35
N SER A 207 33.80 -2.12 -23.35
CA SER A 207 32.34 -2.21 -23.42
C SER A 207 31.74 -3.01 -22.26
N ALA A 208 32.37 -4.13 -21.87
CA ALA A 208 31.91 -4.94 -20.74
C ALA A 208 32.08 -4.18 -19.43
N ILE A 209 33.20 -3.48 -19.25
CA ILE A 209 33.47 -2.67 -18.05
C ILE A 209 32.41 -1.57 -17.87
N ILE A 210 32.06 -0.84 -18.93
CA ILE A 210 31.06 0.24 -18.86
C ILE A 210 29.69 -0.32 -18.43
N VAL A 211 29.26 -1.41 -19.05
CA VAL A 211 27.95 -2.02 -18.73
C VAL A 211 27.96 -2.61 -17.31
N LEU A 212 29.09 -3.17 -16.85
CA LEU A 212 29.23 -3.65 -15.48
C LEU A 212 29.17 -2.50 -14.45
N TYR A 213 29.74 -1.34 -14.76
CA TYR A 213 29.59 -0.16 -13.90
C TYR A 213 28.14 0.35 -13.85
N MET A 214 27.38 0.23 -14.93
CA MET A 214 25.95 0.55 -14.89
C MET A 214 25.20 -0.43 -13.97
N SER A 215 25.56 -1.72 -13.97
CA SER A 215 25.04 -2.70 -13.01
C SER A 215 25.33 -2.30 -11.57
N THR A 216 26.60 -1.99 -11.26
CA THR A 216 27.00 -1.65 -9.88
C THR A 216 26.31 -0.38 -9.38
N LEU A 217 26.19 0.65 -10.22
CA LEU A 217 25.48 1.88 -9.87
C LEU A 217 24.00 1.64 -9.63
N CYS A 218 23.35 0.79 -10.44
CA CYS A 218 21.95 0.43 -10.24
C CYS A 218 21.76 -0.38 -8.95
N ALA A 219 22.63 -1.34 -8.65
CA ALA A 219 22.59 -2.11 -7.42
C ALA A 219 22.85 -1.24 -6.18
N LEU A 220 23.82 -0.32 -6.24
CA LEU A 220 24.08 0.65 -5.18
C LEU A 220 22.88 1.58 -4.98
N GLY A 221 22.30 2.09 -6.07
CA GLY A 221 21.10 2.93 -6.02
C GLY A 221 19.92 2.21 -5.37
N SER A 222 19.67 0.96 -5.78
CA SER A 222 18.65 0.10 -5.16
C SER A 222 18.86 -0.03 -3.65
N LEU A 223 20.09 -0.31 -3.22
CA LEU A 223 20.46 -0.45 -1.81
C LEU A 223 20.27 0.85 -1.01
N VAL A 224 20.72 1.98 -1.54
CA VAL A 224 20.59 3.27 -0.86
C VAL A 224 19.12 3.64 -0.72
N VAL A 225 18.35 3.53 -1.80
CA VAL A 225 16.92 3.87 -1.79
C VAL A 225 16.15 2.93 -0.86
N SER A 226 16.39 1.62 -0.89
CA SER A 226 15.69 0.67 0.01
C SER A 226 15.99 0.95 1.49
N LEU A 227 17.23 1.31 1.84
CA LEU A 227 17.60 1.67 3.22
C LEU A 227 16.99 3.00 3.66
N VAL A 228 17.00 4.03 2.81
CA VAL A 228 16.40 5.33 3.11
C VAL A 228 14.89 5.19 3.33
N LEU A 229 14.20 4.48 2.42
CA LEU A 229 12.75 4.26 2.54
C LEU A 229 12.42 3.43 3.79
N ALA A 230 13.17 2.37 4.08
CA ALA A 230 12.96 1.58 5.29
C ALA A 230 13.21 2.39 6.58
N GLY A 231 14.19 3.31 6.56
CA GLY A 231 14.46 4.23 7.67
C GLY A 231 13.30 5.19 7.90
N GLN A 232 12.90 5.94 6.86
CA GLN A 232 11.81 6.92 6.93
C GLN A 232 10.48 6.29 7.37
N VAL A 233 10.19 5.09 6.88
CA VAL A 233 8.96 4.38 7.22
C VAL A 233 8.96 3.82 8.64
N ASN A 234 10.11 3.38 9.15
CA ASN A 234 10.21 2.95 10.55
C ASN A 234 10.03 4.13 11.53
N ASP A 235 10.53 5.31 11.17
CA ASP A 235 10.28 6.52 11.95
C ASP A 235 8.79 6.88 11.94
N SER A 236 8.14 6.80 10.76
CA SER A 236 6.71 7.08 10.61
C SER A 236 5.78 5.99 11.15
N HIS A 237 6.24 4.76 11.39
CA HIS A 237 5.46 3.73 12.07
C HIS A 237 5.07 4.13 13.51
N ARG A 238 5.69 5.18 14.06
CA ARG A 238 5.39 5.72 15.40
C ARG A 238 4.31 6.81 15.36
N ASP A 239 3.87 7.23 14.18
CA ASP A 239 2.93 8.31 13.98
C ASP A 239 1.47 7.84 14.06
N SER A 240 0.56 8.73 14.49
CA SER A 240 -0.86 8.43 14.59
C SER A 240 -1.51 8.29 13.21
N ALA A 241 -2.65 7.59 13.12
CA ALA A 241 -3.39 7.42 11.87
C ALA A 241 -3.77 8.76 11.21
N GLU A 242 -3.93 9.81 12.01
CA GLU A 242 -4.26 11.16 11.57
C GLU A 242 -3.07 11.87 10.91
N SER A 243 -1.86 11.78 11.49
CA SER A 243 -0.67 12.37 10.88
C SER A 243 -0.26 11.65 9.60
N VAL A 244 -0.45 10.32 9.52
CA VAL A 244 -0.27 9.57 8.26
C VAL A 244 -1.28 10.02 7.20
N ALA A 245 -2.54 10.27 7.59
CA ALA A 245 -3.55 10.77 6.67
C ALA A 245 -3.20 12.19 6.19
N LEU A 246 -2.72 13.07 7.08
CA LEU A 246 -2.26 14.41 6.68
C LEU A 246 -1.06 14.35 5.74
N PHE A 247 -0.07 13.51 6.03
CA PHE A 247 1.09 13.29 5.15
C PHE A 247 0.66 12.81 3.76
N MET A 248 -0.28 11.87 3.67
CA MET A 248 -0.80 11.42 2.38
C MET A 248 -1.67 12.47 1.67
N ILE A 249 -2.43 13.28 2.39
CA ILE A 249 -3.16 14.42 1.81
C ILE A 249 -2.17 15.40 1.19
N GLU A 250 -1.13 15.78 1.93
CA GLU A 250 -0.07 16.68 1.47
C GLU A 250 0.64 16.11 0.23
N MET A 251 0.98 14.83 0.27
CA MET A 251 1.60 14.15 -0.87
C MET A 251 0.65 14.01 -2.07
N SER A 252 -0.66 13.83 -1.83
CA SER A 252 -1.67 13.75 -2.89
C SER A 252 -1.92 15.09 -3.59
N GLN A 253 -1.64 16.21 -2.92
CA GLN A 253 -1.76 17.57 -3.46
C GLN A 253 -0.52 18.03 -4.24
N SER A 254 0.57 17.25 -4.21
CA SER A 254 1.76 17.51 -5.02
C SER A 254 1.49 17.35 -6.52
N MET A 255 2.33 17.94 -7.38
CA MET A 255 2.19 17.99 -8.85
C MET A 255 1.98 16.62 -9.53
N LEU A 256 2.42 15.53 -8.91
CA LEU A 256 2.27 14.15 -9.39
C LEU A 256 1.39 13.27 -8.46
N GLY A 257 0.86 13.85 -7.37
CA GLY A 257 -0.03 13.20 -6.42
C GLY A 257 0.43 11.81 -5.92
N LEU A 258 -0.54 10.90 -5.77
CA LEU A 258 -0.34 9.49 -5.39
C LEU A 258 0.55 8.70 -6.37
N GLU A 259 0.67 9.16 -7.63
CA GLU A 259 1.53 8.52 -8.62
C GLU A 259 3.02 8.70 -8.28
N SER A 260 3.41 9.86 -7.72
CA SER A 260 4.79 10.10 -7.27
C SER A 260 5.20 9.16 -6.14
N LEU A 261 4.28 8.92 -5.20
CA LEU A 261 4.54 8.03 -4.08
C LEU A 261 4.67 6.59 -4.58
N ALA A 262 3.79 6.17 -5.50
CA ALA A 262 3.91 4.86 -6.15
C ALA A 262 5.24 4.67 -6.90
N LEU A 263 5.72 5.72 -7.58
CA LEU A 263 7.03 5.72 -8.24
C LEU A 263 8.17 5.54 -7.23
N MET A 264 8.18 6.34 -6.17
CA MET A 264 9.21 6.26 -5.12
C MET A 264 9.27 4.87 -4.46
N LEU A 265 8.12 4.30 -4.11
CA LEU A 265 8.05 2.96 -3.49
C LEU A 265 8.53 1.83 -4.43
N SER A 266 8.38 2.02 -5.75
CA SER A 266 8.78 1.04 -6.76
C SER A 266 10.24 1.15 -7.21
N LEU A 267 10.93 2.22 -6.84
CA LEU A 267 12.27 2.54 -7.33
C LEU A 267 13.35 1.50 -6.94
N PRO A 268 13.42 0.98 -5.70
CA PRO A 268 14.41 -0.04 -5.35
C PRO A 268 14.30 -1.29 -6.23
N TYR A 269 13.07 -1.76 -6.43
CA TYR A 269 12.79 -2.91 -7.29
C TYR A 269 13.27 -2.67 -8.73
N ALA A 270 12.91 -1.53 -9.32
CA ALA A 270 13.26 -1.26 -10.70
C ALA A 270 14.77 -1.12 -10.91
N LEU A 271 15.47 -0.43 -10.01
CA LEU A 271 16.92 -0.32 -10.05
C LEU A 271 17.61 -1.69 -9.93
N LEU A 272 17.10 -2.57 -9.06
CA LEU A 272 17.63 -3.93 -8.94
C LEU A 272 17.45 -4.74 -10.24
N ILE A 273 16.27 -4.66 -10.88
CA ILE A 273 16.03 -5.34 -12.17
C ILE A 273 16.96 -4.79 -13.26
N TRP A 274 17.11 -3.47 -13.36
CA TRP A 274 18.06 -2.85 -14.30
C TRP A 274 19.50 -3.28 -14.05
N GLY A 275 19.91 -3.39 -12.78
CA GLY A 275 21.22 -3.95 -12.40
C GLY A 275 21.41 -5.37 -12.94
N MET A 276 20.44 -6.25 -12.71
CA MET A 276 20.51 -7.62 -13.24
C MET A 276 20.55 -7.69 -14.77
N ILE A 277 19.81 -6.82 -15.47
CA ILE A 277 19.84 -6.74 -16.95
C ILE A 277 21.22 -6.29 -17.44
N PHE A 278 21.81 -5.26 -16.82
CA PHE A 278 23.14 -4.80 -17.20
C PHE A 278 24.19 -5.87 -16.95
N PHE A 279 24.17 -6.55 -15.81
CA PHE A 279 25.09 -7.66 -15.57
C PHE A 279 24.93 -8.81 -16.56
N ALA A 280 23.70 -9.19 -16.88
CA ALA A 280 23.41 -10.16 -17.94
C ALA A 280 23.99 -9.73 -19.30
N ALA A 281 23.88 -8.44 -19.62
CA ALA A 281 24.48 -7.87 -20.82
C ALA A 281 26.01 -7.89 -20.78
N THR A 282 26.65 -7.55 -19.65
CA THR A 282 28.10 -7.69 -19.47
C THR A 282 28.55 -9.13 -19.70
N LEU A 283 27.88 -10.09 -19.05
CA LEU A 283 28.19 -11.51 -19.18
C LEU A 283 28.04 -11.97 -20.64
N SER A 284 27.01 -11.48 -21.33
CA SER A 284 26.81 -11.74 -22.76
C SER A 284 27.95 -11.19 -23.61
N ILE A 285 28.35 -9.92 -23.42
CA ILE A 285 29.46 -9.30 -24.15
C ILE A 285 30.72 -10.12 -23.98
N VAL A 286 31.05 -10.50 -22.74
CA VAL A 286 32.25 -11.30 -22.44
C VAL A 286 32.21 -12.64 -23.14
N ILE A 287 31.08 -13.36 -23.08
CA ILE A 287 30.95 -14.67 -23.73
C ILE A 287 31.08 -14.54 -25.25
N TYR A 288 30.31 -13.66 -25.89
CA TYR A 288 30.29 -13.58 -27.36
C TYR A 288 31.59 -13.00 -27.94
N CYS A 289 32.32 -12.18 -27.20
CA CYS A 289 33.59 -11.60 -27.66
C CYS A 289 34.82 -12.45 -27.36
N THR A 290 34.76 -13.37 -26.39
CA THR A 290 35.93 -14.22 -26.04
C THR A 290 35.81 -15.67 -26.48
N SER A 291 34.61 -16.14 -26.86
CA SER A 291 34.37 -17.58 -27.03
C SER A 291 34.39 -18.05 -28.49
N ASP A 292 34.84 -19.29 -28.68
CA ASP A 292 34.78 -19.99 -29.96
C ASP A 292 33.33 -20.27 -30.40
N VAL A 293 33.15 -20.51 -31.72
CA VAL A 293 31.86 -20.77 -32.37
C VAL A 293 31.05 -21.87 -31.68
N VAL A 294 31.73 -22.88 -31.10
CA VAL A 294 31.10 -23.99 -30.37
C VAL A 294 30.40 -23.52 -29.10
N ILE A 295 31.03 -22.64 -28.32
CA ILE A 295 30.47 -22.12 -27.06
C ILE A 295 29.27 -21.22 -27.37
N ILE A 296 29.39 -20.37 -28.40
CA ILE A 296 28.30 -19.49 -28.87
C ILE A 296 27.06 -20.31 -29.24
N SER A 297 27.25 -21.42 -29.96
CA SER A 297 26.15 -22.30 -30.39
C SER A 297 25.41 -22.97 -29.22
N ILE A 298 26.08 -23.21 -28.09
CA ILE A 298 25.47 -23.82 -26.89
C ILE A 298 24.82 -22.75 -25.99
N VAL A 299 25.48 -21.60 -25.83
CA VAL A 299 25.07 -20.56 -24.89
C VAL A 299 23.88 -19.74 -25.41
N SER A 300 23.80 -19.52 -26.72
CA SER A 300 22.71 -18.76 -27.34
C SER A 300 21.30 -19.32 -27.09
N PRO A 301 21.02 -20.64 -27.27
CA PRO A 301 19.70 -21.19 -26.99
C PRO A 301 19.35 -21.16 -25.50
N ILE A 302 20.34 -21.29 -24.61
CA ILE A 302 20.13 -21.19 -23.16
C ILE A 302 19.72 -19.77 -22.78
N TRP A 303 20.42 -18.74 -23.29
CA TRP A 303 20.03 -17.35 -23.09
C TRP A 303 18.63 -17.04 -23.61
N PHE A 304 18.29 -17.57 -24.79
CA PHE A 304 16.97 -17.41 -25.38
C PHE A 304 15.88 -18.05 -24.50
N ALA A 305 16.13 -19.25 -23.98
CA ALA A 305 15.22 -19.92 -23.05
C ALA A 305 15.04 -19.11 -21.75
N ILE A 306 16.13 -18.60 -21.17
CA ILE A 306 16.08 -17.77 -19.96
C ILE A 306 15.27 -16.49 -20.23
N PHE A 307 15.48 -15.84 -21.37
CA PHE A 307 14.75 -14.63 -21.74
C PHE A 307 13.24 -14.90 -21.89
N ILE A 308 12.86 -16.01 -22.54
CA ILE A 308 11.44 -16.40 -22.65
C ILE A 308 10.84 -16.67 -21.28
N VAL A 309 11.50 -17.45 -20.44
CA VAL A 309 10.99 -17.81 -19.10
C VAL A 309 10.88 -16.57 -18.20
N SER A 310 11.83 -15.65 -18.29
CA SER A 310 11.83 -14.41 -17.49
C SER A 310 10.75 -13.42 -17.94
N THR A 311 10.52 -13.29 -19.25
CA THR A 311 9.51 -12.36 -19.79
C THR A 311 8.09 -12.92 -19.75
N TRP A 312 7.92 -14.23 -19.66
CA TRP A 312 6.62 -14.90 -19.64
C TRP A 312 5.68 -14.41 -18.53
N PRO A 313 6.07 -14.33 -17.24
CA PRO A 313 5.20 -13.84 -16.17
C PRO A 313 4.75 -12.38 -16.38
N LEU A 314 5.64 -11.54 -16.91
CA LEU A 314 5.36 -10.13 -17.19
C LEU A 314 4.33 -9.99 -18.33
N LEU A 315 4.45 -10.81 -19.37
CA LEU A 315 3.52 -10.85 -20.49
C LEU A 315 2.16 -11.43 -20.09
N ALA A 316 2.15 -12.45 -19.23
CA ALA A 316 0.93 -13.07 -18.70
C ALA A 316 0.15 -12.11 -17.81
N ALA A 317 0.82 -11.41 -16.89
CA ALA A 317 0.20 -10.46 -15.97
C ALA A 317 -0.41 -9.24 -16.68
N ASN A 318 0.21 -8.78 -17.78
CA ASN A 318 -0.29 -7.64 -18.56
C ASN A 318 -1.37 -8.02 -19.59
N GLY A 319 -1.83 -9.28 -19.62
CA GLY A 319 -2.87 -9.72 -20.56
C GLY A 319 -2.44 -9.71 -22.03
N ILE A 320 -1.17 -9.39 -22.33
CA ILE A 320 -0.64 -9.28 -23.70
C ILE A 320 -0.67 -10.65 -24.38
N ILE A 321 -0.47 -11.74 -23.63
CA ILE A 321 -0.57 -13.12 -24.15
C ILE A 321 -1.98 -13.41 -24.70
N SER A 322 -3.04 -12.89 -24.09
CA SER A 322 -4.42 -13.06 -24.61
C SER A 322 -4.65 -12.29 -25.92
N HIS A 323 -3.96 -11.16 -26.07
CA HIS A 323 -4.03 -10.35 -27.29
C HIS A 323 -3.15 -10.93 -28.41
N LEU A 324 -2.01 -11.54 -28.07
CA LEU A 324 -1.12 -12.22 -29.00
C LEU A 324 -1.71 -13.56 -29.45
N SER A 325 -2.32 -14.34 -28.55
CA SER A 325 -2.98 -15.61 -28.90
C SER A 325 -4.18 -15.40 -29.81
N SER A 326 -4.97 -14.34 -29.57
CA SER A 326 -6.10 -13.97 -30.46
C SER A 326 -5.64 -13.42 -31.80
N TRP A 327 -4.50 -12.72 -31.87
CA TRP A 327 -3.89 -12.27 -33.12
C TRP A 327 -3.30 -13.43 -33.94
N VAL A 328 -2.56 -14.34 -33.30
CA VAL A 328 -2.03 -15.56 -33.92
C VAL A 328 -3.17 -16.46 -34.41
N ALA A 329 -4.23 -16.64 -33.61
CA ALA A 329 -5.42 -17.38 -34.03
C ALA A 329 -6.08 -16.77 -35.28
N LYS A 330 -6.14 -15.43 -35.38
CA LYS A 330 -6.64 -14.74 -36.58
C LYS A 330 -5.76 -14.94 -37.81
N GLN A 331 -4.43 -14.95 -37.66
CA GLN A 331 -3.51 -15.21 -38.78
C GLN A 331 -3.51 -16.66 -39.23
N VAL A 332 -3.62 -17.62 -38.30
CA VAL A 332 -3.72 -19.05 -38.63
C VAL A 332 -5.03 -19.34 -39.38
N TRP A 333 -6.12 -18.62 -39.08
CA TRP A 333 -7.36 -18.69 -39.85
C TRP A 333 -7.23 -18.09 -41.25
N HIS A 334 -6.45 -17.02 -41.42
CA HIS A 334 -6.26 -16.35 -42.72
C HIS A 334 -5.37 -17.14 -43.71
N PHE A 335 -4.59 -18.10 -43.22
CA PHE A 335 -3.77 -19.01 -44.03
C PHE A 335 -4.50 -20.32 -44.40
N ARG A 336 -5.70 -20.56 -43.86
CA ARG A 336 -6.51 -21.76 -44.11
C ARG A 336 -7.73 -21.52 -45.02
N SER A 337 -7.93 -20.30 -45.52
CA SER A 337 -8.93 -19.93 -46.55
C SER A 337 -8.29 -19.70 -47.90
#